data_AF-A0A7Y3KN82-F1
#
_entry.id   AF-A0A7Y3KN82-F1
#
_cell.length_a   1.000
_cell.length_b   1.000
_cell.length_c   1.000
_cell.angle_alpha   90.00
_cell.angle_beta   90.00
_cell.angle_gamma   90.00
#
_symmetry.space_group_name_H-M   'P 1'
#
loop_
_entity.id
_entity.type
_entity.pdbx_description
1 polymer ?
#
loop_
_entity_poly.entity_id
_entity_poly.type
_entity_poly.pdbx_seq_one_letter_code
_entity_poly.pdbx_strand_id
1 'polypeptide(L)'
;LTVYGGLIFGAAAVLYYTSRKGISIIHTIDAAAPAMMIAYAVGRIGCQMAGDGDWGIANSAPKPQWLGFLPDWMWAFSYPHNVINEGIPIPGCTGPHCFMLNPPVFPTPFYETVTCGLLFLVLWLMRKRITTPGVLFSIYLAMNGVERFLVELIRVNIRYHLFGISFTQAQLISPMFVLAGVFGIFYFRKKYKVLTE
;
A
#
# COMPACT_ATOMS: atom_id res chain seq x y z
N LEU A 1 3.39 -14.76 1.76
CA LEU A 1 4.12 -14.76 3.05
C LEU A 1 3.22 -14.21 4.15
N THR A 2 3.06 -14.89 5.29
CA THR A 2 2.29 -14.38 6.45
C THR A 2 3.11 -13.34 7.21
N VAL A 3 3.12 -12.10 6.72
CA VAL A 3 3.90 -10.95 7.26
C VAL A 3 3.44 -10.51 8.67
N TYR A 4 2.27 -10.99 9.14
CA TYR A 4 1.66 -10.56 10.40
C TYR A 4 2.55 -10.71 11.64
N GLY A 5 3.33 -11.79 11.73
CA GLY A 5 4.24 -12.01 12.86
C GLY A 5 5.31 -10.92 12.95
N GLY A 6 6.01 -10.67 11.84
CA GLY A 6 7.03 -9.62 11.77
C GLY A 6 6.47 -8.23 12.07
N LEU A 7 5.27 -7.93 11.57
CA LEU A 7 4.61 -6.65 11.81
C LEU A 7 4.24 -6.48 13.30
N ILE A 8 3.58 -7.46 13.91
CA ILE A 8 3.09 -7.38 15.30
C ILE A 8 4.26 -7.33 16.27
N PHE A 9 5.18 -8.29 16.19
CA PHE A 9 6.30 -8.37 17.12
C PHE A 9 7.32 -7.26 16.88
N GLY A 10 7.56 -6.86 15.62
CA GLY A 10 8.42 -5.73 15.28
C GLY A 10 7.87 -4.42 15.83
N ALA A 11 6.58 -4.13 15.62
CA ALA A 11 5.95 -2.94 16.18
C ALA A 11 5.98 -2.97 17.71
N ALA A 12 5.60 -4.09 18.34
CA ALA A 12 5.61 -4.22 19.79
C ALA A 12 7.01 -3.99 20.38
N ALA A 13 8.06 -4.54 19.76
CA ALA A 13 9.44 -4.36 20.19
C ALA A 13 9.89 -2.89 20.13
N VAL A 14 9.57 -2.18 19.05
CA VAL A 14 9.92 -0.76 18.90
C VAL A 14 9.18 0.11 19.92
N LEU A 15 7.88 -0.12 20.12
CA LEU A 15 7.08 0.63 21.10
C LEU A 15 7.52 0.33 22.54
N TYR A 16 7.85 -0.92 22.85
CA TYR A 16 8.42 -1.31 24.14
C TYR A 16 9.78 -0.65 24.37
N TYR A 17 10.68 -0.70 23.40
CA TYR A 17 12.02 -0.13 23.55
C TYR A 17 12.00 1.40 23.71
N THR A 18 11.22 2.10 22.88
CA THR A 18 11.11 3.57 22.94
C THR A 18 10.43 4.05 24.21
N SER A 19 9.40 3.34 24.70
CA SER A 19 8.77 3.66 25.99
C SER A 19 9.72 3.48 27.17
N ARG A 20 10.58 2.44 27.16
CA ARG A 20 11.64 2.26 28.17
C ARG A 20 12.70 3.35 28.15
N LYS A 21 12.85 4.08 27.04
CA LYS A 21 13.73 5.24 26.89
C LYS A 21 13.05 6.58 27.20
N GLY A 22 11.81 6.57 27.67
CA GLY A 22 11.06 7.78 28.02
C GLY A 22 10.50 8.54 26.81
N ILE A 23 10.57 7.97 25.61
CA ILE A 23 9.98 8.57 24.40
C ILE A 23 8.49 8.22 24.39
N SER A 24 7.65 9.24 24.22
CA SER A 24 6.21 9.05 24.12
C SER A 24 5.83 8.26 22.87
N ILE A 25 5.00 7.23 23.05
CA ILE A 25 4.49 6.33 22.00
C ILE A 25 3.92 7.10 20.81
N ILE A 26 3.23 8.21 21.07
CA ILE A 26 2.60 9.04 20.03
C ILE A 26 3.66 9.65 19.09
N HIS A 27 4.80 10.07 19.63
CA HIS A 27 5.90 10.60 18.82
C HIS A 27 6.59 9.48 18.03
N THR A 28 6.71 8.28 18.62
CA THR A 28 7.25 7.11 17.93
C THR A 28 6.41 6.75 16.70
N ILE A 29 5.09 6.68 16.83
CA ILE A 29 4.21 6.33 15.69
C ILE A 29 4.18 7.43 14.63
N ASP A 30 4.22 8.72 15.01
CA ASP A 30 4.34 9.83 14.06
C ASP A 30 5.65 9.74 13.26
N ALA A 31 6.76 9.42 13.92
CA ALA A 31 8.05 9.23 13.25
C ALA A 31 8.03 8.00 12.31
N ALA A 32 7.32 6.94 12.68
CA ALA A 32 7.19 5.73 11.88
C ALA A 32 6.29 5.92 10.64
N ALA A 33 5.33 6.84 10.68
CA ALA A 33 4.35 7.05 9.60
C ALA A 33 4.97 7.19 8.18
N PRO A 34 5.89 8.12 7.91
CA PRO A 34 6.54 8.20 6.60
C PRO A 34 7.41 6.97 6.30
N ALA A 35 8.10 6.41 7.31
CA ALA A 35 8.95 5.24 7.14
C ALA A 35 8.18 4.01 6.66
N MET A 36 6.96 3.79 7.17
CA MET A 36 6.10 2.69 6.73
C MET A 36 5.67 2.85 5.27
N MET A 37 5.38 4.09 4.85
CA MET A 37 4.92 4.35 3.48
C MET A 37 6.02 4.08 2.44
N ILE A 38 7.26 4.52 2.71
CA ILE A 38 8.39 4.22 1.82
C ILE A 38 8.79 2.74 1.86
N ALA A 39 8.75 2.10 3.04
CA ALA A 39 9.05 0.67 3.15
C ALA A 39 8.09 -0.17 2.30
N TYR A 40 6.81 0.20 2.30
CA TYR A 40 5.81 -0.46 1.46
C TYR A 40 6.03 -0.20 -0.04
N ALA A 41 6.34 1.05 -0.43
CA ALA A 41 6.66 1.38 -1.82
C ALA A 41 7.84 0.55 -2.36
N VAL A 42 8.90 0.40 -1.56
CA VAL A 42 10.07 -0.43 -1.89
C VAL A 42 9.72 -1.91 -1.97
N GLY A 43 8.92 -2.43 -1.03
CA GLY A 43 8.47 -3.82 -1.08
C GLY A 43 7.71 -4.14 -2.37
N ARG A 44 6.90 -3.20 -2.87
CA ARG A 44 6.13 -3.35 -4.11
C ARG A 44 6.99 -3.38 -5.39
N ILE A 45 8.20 -2.83 -5.36
CA ILE A 45 9.17 -3.00 -6.45
C ILE A 45 9.55 -4.48 -6.58
N GLY A 46 9.73 -5.18 -5.45
CA GLY A 46 9.99 -6.62 -5.43
C GLY A 46 8.87 -7.42 -6.08
N CYS A 47 7.61 -7.13 -5.73
CA CYS A 47 6.43 -7.75 -6.36
C CYS A 47 6.39 -7.48 -7.88
N GLN A 48 6.67 -6.23 -8.29
CA GLN A 48 6.71 -5.86 -9.70
C GLN A 48 7.76 -6.64 -10.49
N MET A 49 8.94 -6.86 -9.91
CA MET A 49 10.04 -7.57 -10.57
C MET A 49 9.85 -9.09 -10.57
N ALA A 50 9.29 -9.64 -9.50
CA ALA A 50 9.08 -11.08 -9.38
C ALA A 50 7.88 -11.57 -10.21
N GLY A 51 6.84 -10.75 -10.37
CA GLY A 51 5.56 -11.22 -10.90
C GLY A 51 4.99 -12.29 -9.97
N ASP A 52 4.76 -11.94 -8.72
CA ASP A 52 4.34 -12.87 -7.65
C ASP A 52 2.82 -13.03 -7.51
N GLY A 53 2.04 -12.54 -8.47
CA GLY A 53 0.57 -12.59 -8.45
C GLY A 53 -0.10 -11.34 -7.90
N ASP A 54 0.66 -10.32 -7.49
CA ASP A 54 0.12 -9.09 -6.91
C ASP A 54 -0.37 -8.06 -7.95
N TRP A 55 -0.69 -8.50 -9.16
CA TRP A 55 -1.17 -7.69 -10.28
C TRP A 55 -2.69 -7.46 -10.28
N GLY A 56 -3.12 -6.56 -11.15
CA GLY A 56 -4.51 -6.17 -11.32
C GLY A 56 -5.29 -7.11 -12.22
N ILE A 57 -6.55 -6.75 -12.47
CA ILE A 57 -7.41 -7.44 -13.43
C ILE A 57 -6.83 -7.35 -14.85
N ALA A 58 -7.29 -8.26 -15.72
CA ALA A 58 -6.98 -8.22 -17.14
C ALA A 58 -7.27 -6.83 -17.74
N ASN A 59 -6.27 -6.26 -18.40
CA ASN A 59 -6.34 -4.97 -19.06
C ASN A 59 -6.12 -5.14 -20.56
N SER A 60 -7.21 -5.26 -21.31
CA SER A 60 -7.19 -5.21 -22.78
C SER A 60 -7.57 -3.83 -23.34
N ALA A 61 -7.74 -2.82 -22.47
CA ALA A 61 -8.11 -1.49 -22.89
C ALA A 61 -6.92 -0.78 -23.55
N PRO A 62 -7.13 -0.02 -24.65
CA PRO A 62 -6.07 0.75 -25.26
C PRO A 62 -5.55 1.81 -24.28
N LYS A 63 -4.24 2.02 -24.30
CA LYS A 63 -3.62 3.07 -23.48
C LYS A 63 -4.19 4.44 -23.88
N PRO A 64 -4.69 5.24 -22.93
CA PRO A 64 -5.19 6.57 -23.21
C PRO A 64 -4.12 7.45 -23.90
N GLN A 65 -4.51 8.25 -24.89
CA GLN A 65 -3.58 9.06 -25.69
C GLN A 65 -2.75 10.04 -24.84
N TRP A 66 -3.33 10.57 -23.75
CA TRP A 66 -2.64 11.47 -22.82
C TRP A 66 -1.53 10.76 -21.99
N LEU A 67 -1.56 9.43 -21.91
CA LEU A 67 -0.48 8.59 -21.34
C LEU A 67 0.51 8.10 -22.41
N GLY A 68 0.43 8.62 -23.65
CA GLY A 68 1.27 8.21 -24.77
C GLY A 68 2.78 8.34 -24.51
N PHE A 69 3.19 9.27 -23.66
CA PHE A 69 4.59 9.50 -23.29
C PHE A 69 5.18 8.38 -22.40
N LEU A 70 4.34 7.54 -21.79
CA LEU A 70 4.79 6.46 -20.93
C LEU A 70 4.95 5.15 -21.70
N PRO A 71 5.91 4.28 -21.32
CA PRO A 71 5.99 2.91 -21.79
C PRO A 71 4.70 2.10 -21.62
N ASP A 72 4.42 1.19 -22.56
CA ASP A 72 3.18 0.40 -22.55
C ASP A 72 3.04 -0.50 -21.32
N TRP A 73 4.16 -1.01 -20.80
CA TRP A 73 4.18 -1.84 -19.59
C TRP A 73 3.63 -1.11 -18.36
N MET A 74 3.65 0.23 -18.34
CA MET A 74 3.08 1.02 -17.26
C MET A 74 1.55 1.08 -17.32
N TRP A 75 0.93 0.65 -18.42
CA TRP A 75 -0.52 0.57 -18.58
C TRP A 75 -1.02 -0.86 -18.53
N ALA A 76 -0.39 -1.75 -19.31
CA ALA A 76 -0.71 -3.16 -19.38
C ALA A 76 0.59 -3.97 -19.46
N PHE A 77 0.77 -4.92 -18.54
CA PHE A 77 1.98 -5.73 -18.45
C PHE A 77 1.66 -7.22 -18.39
N SER A 78 2.42 -8.02 -19.11
CA SER A 78 2.25 -9.48 -19.17
C SER A 78 3.08 -10.25 -18.16
N TYR A 79 3.94 -9.60 -17.36
CA TYR A 79 4.83 -10.25 -16.40
C TYR A 79 5.52 -11.51 -16.97
N PRO A 80 6.37 -11.36 -18.00
CA PRO A 80 7.12 -12.48 -18.54
C PRO A 80 8.02 -13.05 -17.43
N HIS A 81 8.14 -14.37 -17.39
CA HIS A 81 8.90 -15.09 -16.38
C HIS A 81 8.40 -14.88 -14.94
N ASN A 82 7.09 -14.76 -14.75
CA ASN A 82 6.51 -14.62 -13.42
C ASN A 82 6.81 -15.84 -12.53
N VAL A 83 7.08 -15.60 -11.24
CA VAL A 83 7.53 -16.65 -10.31
C VAL A 83 6.49 -17.72 -10.04
N ILE A 84 5.21 -17.42 -10.25
CA ILE A 84 4.09 -18.35 -10.01
C ILE A 84 3.70 -19.20 -11.23
N ASN A 85 4.37 -19.02 -12.37
CA ASN A 85 4.10 -19.73 -13.63
C ASN A 85 2.64 -19.58 -14.14
N GLU A 86 2.04 -18.41 -13.96
CA GLU A 86 0.68 -18.12 -14.40
C GLU A 86 0.62 -17.62 -15.85
N GLY A 87 -0.46 -17.98 -16.56
CA GLY A 87 -0.72 -17.60 -17.94
C GLY A 87 -0.37 -18.67 -18.96
N ILE A 88 0.22 -18.28 -20.08
CA ILE A 88 0.60 -19.16 -21.19
C ILE A 88 2.12 -19.35 -21.26
N PRO A 89 2.61 -20.50 -21.76
CA PRO A 89 4.04 -20.72 -21.93
C PRO A 89 4.62 -19.77 -23.00
N ILE A 90 5.84 -19.28 -22.76
CA ILE A 90 6.57 -18.43 -23.69
C ILE A 90 7.17 -19.30 -24.81
N PRO A 91 6.87 -19.05 -26.11
CA PRO A 91 7.41 -19.83 -27.21
C PRO A 91 8.94 -19.87 -27.20
N GLY A 92 9.53 -21.06 -27.24
CA GLY A 92 10.98 -21.24 -27.24
C GLY A 92 11.67 -21.09 -25.87
N CYS A 93 10.91 -20.88 -24.79
CA CYS A 93 11.45 -20.87 -23.43
C CYS A 93 11.39 -22.27 -22.80
N THR A 94 12.52 -22.76 -22.31
CA THR A 94 12.61 -24.02 -21.57
C THR A 94 13.25 -23.78 -20.22
N GLY A 95 12.59 -24.19 -19.14
CA GLY A 95 13.09 -24.00 -17.78
C GLY A 95 12.00 -23.56 -16.80
N PRO A 96 12.35 -23.28 -15.54
CA PRO A 96 11.43 -22.69 -14.58
C PRO A 96 11.06 -21.26 -15.00
N HIS A 97 9.86 -20.80 -14.64
CA HIS A 97 9.39 -19.43 -14.93
C HIS A 97 9.35 -19.12 -16.43
N CYS A 98 8.87 -20.04 -17.26
CA CYS A 98 8.69 -19.83 -18.70
C CYS A 98 7.24 -19.48 -19.08
N PHE A 99 6.58 -18.65 -18.26
CA PHE A 99 5.17 -18.27 -18.45
C PHE A 99 5.01 -16.74 -18.52
N MET A 100 3.95 -16.30 -19.20
CA MET A 100 3.53 -14.91 -19.28
C MET A 100 2.00 -14.80 -19.31
N LEU A 101 1.46 -13.69 -18.82
CA LEU A 101 0.04 -13.41 -18.80
C LEU A 101 -0.46 -12.98 -20.18
N ASN A 102 -1.54 -13.64 -20.62
CA ASN A 102 -2.30 -13.28 -21.80
C ASN A 102 -3.79 -13.51 -21.50
N PRO A 103 -4.64 -12.47 -21.44
CA PRO A 103 -4.35 -11.05 -21.72
C PRO A 103 -3.41 -10.39 -20.68
N PRO A 104 -2.76 -9.26 -21.01
CA PRO A 104 -1.97 -8.50 -20.04
C PRO A 104 -2.88 -7.91 -18.95
N VAL A 105 -2.27 -7.52 -17.83
CA VAL A 105 -2.98 -7.04 -16.63
C VAL A 105 -2.54 -5.63 -16.26
N PHE A 106 -3.33 -4.95 -15.43
CA PHE A 106 -2.88 -3.70 -14.81
C PHE A 106 -1.69 -3.98 -13.87
N PRO A 107 -0.55 -3.27 -13.99
CA PRO A 107 0.61 -3.47 -13.13
C PRO A 107 0.39 -2.80 -11.76
N THR A 108 -0.53 -3.30 -10.95
CA THR A 108 -0.86 -2.73 -9.64
C THR A 108 0.32 -2.57 -8.69
N PRO A 109 1.32 -3.48 -8.62
CA PRO A 109 2.50 -3.27 -7.77
C PRO A 109 3.26 -1.99 -8.15
N PHE A 110 3.37 -1.70 -9.44
CA PHE A 110 3.97 -0.46 -9.91
C PHE A 110 3.14 0.76 -9.48
N TYR A 111 1.81 0.73 -9.63
CA TYR A 111 0.94 1.80 -9.16
C TYR A 111 1.03 2.02 -7.66
N GLU A 112 1.10 0.96 -6.87
CA GLU A 112 1.30 0.99 -5.42
C GLU A 112 2.66 1.60 -5.06
N THR A 113 3.75 1.22 -5.75
CA THR A 113 5.08 1.83 -5.56
C THR A 113 5.05 3.34 -5.81
N VAL A 114 4.48 3.78 -6.93
CA VAL A 114 4.42 5.22 -7.28
C VAL A 114 3.55 5.97 -6.29
N THR A 115 2.35 5.45 -6.00
CA THR A 115 1.40 6.10 -5.10
C THR A 115 1.99 6.21 -3.70
N CYS A 116 2.49 5.12 -3.12
CA CYS A 116 3.09 5.16 -1.79
C CYS A 116 4.37 6.00 -1.75
N GLY A 117 5.16 6.04 -2.82
CA GLY A 117 6.28 6.99 -2.96
C GLY A 117 5.83 8.44 -2.87
N LEU A 118 4.76 8.81 -3.58
CA LEU A 118 4.16 10.15 -3.51
C LEU A 118 3.58 10.46 -2.13
N LEU A 119 2.83 9.52 -1.52
CA LEU A 119 2.28 9.69 -0.18
C LEU A 119 3.40 9.85 0.87
N PHE A 120 4.51 9.12 0.72
CA PHE A 120 5.71 9.31 1.53
C PHE A 120 6.24 10.73 1.39
N LEU A 121 6.40 11.23 0.16
CA LEU A 121 6.87 12.60 -0.06
C LEU A 121 5.94 13.63 0.58
N VAL A 122 4.62 13.46 0.46
CA VAL A 122 3.63 14.33 1.12
C VAL A 122 3.82 14.32 2.63
N LEU A 123 3.85 13.15 3.26
CA LEU A 123 4.07 13.02 4.71
C LEU A 123 5.43 13.60 5.12
N TRP A 124 6.47 13.36 4.34
CA TRP A 124 7.81 13.87 4.59
C TRP A 124 7.84 15.39 4.55
N LEU A 125 7.21 16.03 3.55
CA LEU A 125 7.15 17.47 3.46
C LEU A 125 6.30 18.10 4.59
N MET A 126 5.21 17.42 4.99
CA MET A 126 4.34 17.88 6.07
C MET A 126 4.95 17.71 7.47
N ARG A 127 5.92 16.81 7.65
CA ARG A 127 6.50 16.45 8.96
C ARG A 127 7.01 17.64 9.78
N LYS A 128 7.49 18.69 9.12
CA LYS A 128 8.01 19.90 9.80
C LYS A 128 6.92 20.94 10.07
N ARG A 129 5.78 20.86 9.38
CA ARG A 129 4.65 21.79 9.54
C ARG A 129 3.67 21.32 10.60
N ILE A 130 3.55 20.01 10.80
CA ILE A 130 2.68 19.42 11.81
C ILE A 130 3.47 19.30 13.10
N THR A 131 3.18 20.18 14.06
CA THR A 131 3.79 20.17 15.41
C THR A 131 2.94 19.40 16.43
N THR A 132 1.70 19.07 16.08
CA THR A 132 0.76 18.38 16.96
C THR A 132 1.02 16.86 16.97
N PRO A 133 1.38 16.26 18.11
CA PRO A 133 1.62 14.82 18.20
C PRO A 133 0.36 14.00 17.88
N GLY A 134 0.51 12.95 17.10
CA GLY A 134 -0.51 11.99 16.66
C GLY A 134 -1.21 12.37 15.36
N VAL A 135 -1.05 13.62 14.89
CA VAL A 135 -1.71 14.08 13.66
C VAL A 135 -1.03 13.53 12.42
N LEU A 136 0.29 13.41 12.41
CA LEU A 136 1.02 12.91 11.23
C LEU A 136 0.69 11.43 10.96
N PHE A 137 0.66 10.60 12.01
CA PHE A 137 0.23 9.22 11.91
C PHE A 137 -1.25 9.08 11.51
N SER A 138 -2.11 9.98 12.01
CA SER A 138 -3.53 9.98 11.64
C SER A 138 -3.75 10.31 10.15
N ILE A 139 -2.98 11.25 9.60
CA ILE A 139 -2.97 11.55 8.16
C ILE A 139 -2.47 10.35 7.36
N TYR A 140 -1.38 9.72 7.80
CA TYR A 140 -0.88 8.47 7.20
C TYR A 140 -1.98 7.40 7.16
N LEU A 141 -2.70 7.18 8.26
CA LEU A 141 -3.72 6.15 8.35
C LEU A 141 -4.87 6.43 7.36
N ALA A 142 -5.29 7.69 7.24
CA ALA A 142 -6.31 8.09 6.28
C ALA A 142 -5.85 7.91 4.83
N MET A 143 -4.64 8.39 4.49
CA MET A 143 -4.09 8.28 3.14
C MET A 143 -3.87 6.82 2.72
N ASN A 144 -3.32 6.00 3.62
CA ASN A 144 -3.13 4.57 3.40
C ASN A 144 -4.47 3.85 3.25
N GLY A 145 -5.49 4.20 4.03
CA GLY A 145 -6.84 3.65 3.86
C GLY A 145 -7.44 3.98 2.48
N VAL A 146 -7.31 5.23 2.01
CA VAL A 146 -7.78 5.62 0.67
C VAL A 146 -7.03 4.88 -0.43
N GLU A 147 -5.71 4.81 -0.35
CA GLU A 147 -4.87 4.09 -1.33
C GLU A 147 -5.28 2.63 -1.44
N ARG A 148 -5.42 1.94 -0.30
CA ARG A 148 -5.85 0.55 -0.25
C ARG A 148 -7.22 0.33 -0.84
N PHE A 149 -8.17 1.24 -0.56
CA PHE A 149 -9.50 1.15 -1.15
C PHE A 149 -9.47 1.29 -2.67
N LEU A 150 -8.66 2.21 -3.21
CA LEU A 150 -8.57 2.44 -4.67
C LEU A 150 -7.87 1.29 -5.41
N VAL A 151 -6.77 0.79 -4.88
CA VAL A 151 -6.01 -0.32 -5.49
C VAL A 151 -6.84 -1.61 -5.49
N GLU A 152 -7.67 -1.82 -4.47
CA GLU A 152 -8.57 -2.96 -4.35
C GLU A 152 -9.60 -3.03 -5.48
N LEU A 153 -10.01 -1.88 -6.06
CA LEU A 153 -10.93 -1.85 -7.20
C LEU A 153 -10.29 -2.41 -8.47
N ILE A 154 -8.95 -2.37 -8.56
CA ILE A 154 -8.17 -2.77 -9.73
C ILE A 154 -7.58 -4.17 -9.54
N ARG A 155 -7.42 -4.65 -8.30
CA ARG A 155 -6.81 -5.95 -7.99
C ARG A 155 -7.72 -7.15 -8.26
N VAL A 156 -7.09 -8.27 -8.61
CA VAL A 156 -7.73 -9.59 -8.64
C VAL A 156 -7.78 -10.13 -7.22
N ASN A 157 -8.81 -9.77 -6.46
CA ASN A 157 -8.98 -10.29 -5.10
C ASN A 157 -10.05 -11.36 -4.98
N ILE A 158 -9.79 -12.29 -4.07
CA ILE A 158 -10.72 -13.31 -3.62
C ILE A 158 -11.86 -12.59 -2.89
N ARG A 159 -13.07 -12.71 -3.41
CA ARG A 159 -14.27 -12.15 -2.78
C ARG A 159 -14.71 -13.07 -1.66
N TYR A 160 -14.85 -12.55 -0.44
CA TYR A 160 -15.47 -13.29 0.65
C TYR A 160 -16.99 -13.22 0.48
N HIS A 161 -17.64 -14.36 0.46
CA HIS A 161 -19.10 -14.46 0.39
C HIS A 161 -19.65 -14.58 1.82
N LEU A 162 -20.39 -13.58 2.28
CA LEU A 162 -21.15 -13.63 3.52
C LEU A 162 -22.58 -13.18 3.23
N PHE A 163 -23.57 -14.02 3.56
CA PHE A 163 -25.00 -13.72 3.41
C PHE A 163 -25.42 -13.17 2.03
N GLY A 164 -24.84 -13.70 0.94
CA GLY A 164 -25.17 -13.31 -0.43
C GLY A 164 -24.52 -12.00 -0.91
N ILE A 165 -23.74 -11.33 -0.07
CA ILE A 165 -22.94 -10.15 -0.44
C ILE A 165 -21.47 -10.57 -0.55
N SER A 166 -20.81 -10.15 -1.63
CA SER A 166 -19.40 -10.45 -1.89
C SER A 166 -18.56 -9.22 -1.54
N PHE A 167 -17.70 -9.31 -0.53
CA PHE A 167 -16.83 -8.21 -0.12
C PHE A 167 -15.39 -8.68 0.07
N THR A 168 -14.42 -7.79 -0.13
CA THR A 168 -13.01 -8.10 0.10
C THR A 168 -12.54 -7.62 1.46
N GLN A 169 -11.50 -8.24 2.04
CA GLN A 169 -10.97 -7.84 3.35
C GLN A 169 -10.55 -6.36 3.37
N ALA A 170 -9.99 -5.86 2.26
CA ALA A 170 -9.59 -4.48 2.14
C ALA A 170 -10.77 -3.51 2.02
N GLN A 171 -11.92 -3.91 1.45
CA GLN A 171 -13.14 -3.08 1.43
C GLN A 171 -13.73 -2.88 2.83
N LEU A 172 -13.47 -3.78 3.78
CA LEU A 172 -13.90 -3.63 5.18
C LEU A 172 -12.91 -2.82 6.01
N ILE A 173 -11.61 -3.11 5.89
CA ILE A 173 -10.57 -2.51 6.75
C ILE A 173 -10.23 -1.08 6.31
N SER A 174 -10.23 -0.80 5.00
CA SER A 174 -9.81 0.50 4.47
C SER A 174 -10.69 1.65 4.96
N PRO A 175 -12.05 1.55 4.94
CA PRO A 175 -12.90 2.59 5.53
C PRO A 175 -12.65 2.81 7.03
N MET A 176 -12.37 1.75 7.78
CA MET A 176 -12.05 1.87 9.21
C MET A 176 -10.76 2.67 9.42
N PHE A 177 -9.73 2.46 8.59
CA PHE A 177 -8.50 3.25 8.64
C PHE A 177 -8.74 4.71 8.25
N VAL A 178 -9.55 4.98 7.24
CA VAL A 178 -9.93 6.35 6.86
C VAL A 178 -10.64 7.05 8.01
N LEU A 179 -11.67 6.43 8.59
CA LEU A 179 -12.44 7.01 9.68
C LEU A 179 -11.58 7.22 10.94
N ALA A 180 -10.75 6.23 11.30
CA ALA A 180 -9.83 6.35 12.43
C ALA A 180 -8.80 7.46 12.22
N GLY A 181 -8.27 7.61 11.00
CA GLY A 181 -7.33 8.68 10.67
C GLY A 181 -7.99 10.06 10.75
N VAL A 182 -9.16 10.22 10.15
CA VAL A 182 -9.92 11.49 10.21
C VAL A 182 -10.27 11.85 11.65
N PHE A 183 -10.81 10.90 12.42
CA PHE A 183 -11.11 11.10 13.83
C PHE A 183 -9.85 11.47 14.64
N GLY A 184 -8.74 10.76 14.43
CA GLY A 184 -7.46 11.02 15.09
C GLY A 184 -6.97 12.44 14.87
N ILE A 185 -7.06 12.98 13.65
CA ILE A 185 -6.68 14.36 13.33
C ILE A 185 -7.45 15.36 14.22
N PHE A 186 -8.76 15.21 14.33
CA PHE A 186 -9.58 16.12 15.14
C PHE A 186 -9.32 15.94 16.64
N TYR A 187 -9.23 14.70 17.11
CA TYR A 187 -8.98 14.39 18.52
C TYR A 187 -7.65 14.94 19.01
N PHE A 188 -6.55 14.67 18.30
CA PHE A 188 -5.22 15.11 18.72
C PHE A 188 -5.04 16.63 18.63
N ARG A 189 -5.64 17.29 17.64
CA ARG A 189 -5.67 18.76 17.56
C ARG A 189 -6.41 19.38 18.74
N LYS A 190 -7.59 18.86 19.09
CA LYS A 190 -8.36 19.35 20.25
C LYS A 190 -7.59 19.13 21.55
N LYS A 191 -7.04 17.93 21.76
CA LYS A 191 -6.28 17.58 22.97
C LYS A 191 -5.03 18.44 23.13
N TYR A 192 -4.29 18.67 22.04
CA TYR A 192 -3.06 19.48 22.08
C TYR A 192 -3.36 20.94 22.40
N LYS A 193 -4.41 21.51 21.80
CA LYS A 193 -4.84 22.88 22.09
C LYS A 193 -5.12 23.08 23.59
N VAL A 194 -5.85 22.15 24.22
CA VAL A 194 -6.15 22.16 25.66
C VAL A 194 -4.89 22.02 26.54
N LEU A 195 -3.83 21.37 26.06
CA LEU A 195 -2.57 21.23 26.81
C LEU A 195 -1.69 22.47 26.71
N THR A 196 -1.93 23.34 25.71
CA THR A 196 -1.14 24.55 25.46
C THR A 196 -1.82 25.84 25.91
N GLU A 197 -3.13 25.79 26.19
CA GLU A 197 -3.91 26.86 26.85
C GLU A 197 -3.81 26.72 28.38
#